data_AF-A0A455U819-F1
#
_entry.id   AF-A0A455U819-F1
#
_cell.length_a   1.000
_cell.length_b   1.000
_cell.length_c   1.000
_cell.angle_alpha   90.00
_cell.angle_beta   90.00
_cell.angle_gamma   90.00
#
_symmetry.space_group_name_H-M   'P 1'
#
loop_
_entity.id
_entity.type
_entity.pdbx_description
1 polymer ?
#
loop_
_entity_poly.entity_id
_entity_poly.type
_entity_poly.pdbx_seq_one_letter_code
_entity_poly.pdbx_strand_id
1 'polypeptide(L)'
;MGGAVPAHVRLRAPCIVKSGNLLTGALFVDLNFHRDLADEYTAEQFSDRSVFPTVAGGFAQIQAQVTDLLDKLNALEVEPLLTGLDRNLEASESVLNEIREVSSSINQLLNDPETQAIGGNLNGTLEELRSTLQGLSPSSPAYQELTTAIERLDRLMRDLQPLTRTLNDNPRALLFDNLDAQDPIPRAPRD
;
A
#
# COMPACT_ATOMS: atom_id res chain seq x y z
N MET A 1 -39.98 54.32 6.62
CA MET A 1 -39.24 55.48 6.08
C MET A 1 -37.86 55.00 5.68
N GLY A 2 -37.59 54.95 4.37
CA GLY A 2 -36.33 54.46 3.81
C GLY A 2 -35.22 55.48 3.97
N GLY A 3 -34.20 55.15 4.76
CA GLY A 3 -32.94 55.88 4.80
C GLY A 3 -31.97 55.25 3.81
N ALA A 4 -31.60 55.99 2.77
CA ALA A 4 -30.60 55.56 1.82
C ALA A 4 -29.24 55.38 2.52
N VAL A 5 -28.69 54.18 2.46
CA VAL A 5 -27.32 53.90 2.90
C VAL A 5 -26.37 54.49 1.82
N PRO A 6 -25.46 55.41 2.17
CA PRO A 6 -24.55 56.03 1.21
C PRO A 6 -23.62 54.98 0.58
N ALA A 7 -23.38 55.10 -0.73
CA ALA A 7 -22.73 54.11 -1.59
C ALA A 7 -21.23 53.86 -1.33
N HIS A 8 -20.68 54.35 -0.22
CA HIS A 8 -19.23 54.30 0.06
C HIS A 8 -18.83 53.09 0.94
N VAL A 9 -19.78 52.38 1.55
CA VAL A 9 -19.52 51.20 2.39
C VAL A 9 -20.03 49.94 1.67
N ARG A 10 -19.39 49.61 0.56
CA ARG A 10 -19.62 48.35 -0.18
C ARG A 10 -18.40 47.42 -0.13
N LEU A 11 -17.52 47.63 0.85
CA LEU A 11 -16.34 46.80 1.06
C LEU A 11 -16.74 45.59 1.90
N ARG A 12 -16.98 44.47 1.20
CA ARG A 12 -17.24 43.14 1.77
C ARG A 12 -15.94 42.47 2.22
N ALA A 13 -15.19 43.12 3.11
CA ALA A 13 -13.96 42.57 3.68
C ALA A 13 -14.04 42.60 5.21
N PRO A 14 -13.81 41.48 5.90
CA PRO A 14 -13.58 41.51 7.34
C PRO A 14 -12.24 42.21 7.64
N CYS A 15 -12.23 43.01 8.70
CA CYS A 15 -11.05 43.69 9.20
C CYS A 15 -10.26 42.76 10.12
N ILE A 16 -8.93 42.70 9.96
CA ILE A 16 -8.03 41.97 10.86
C ILE A 16 -7.11 42.99 11.52
N VAL A 17 -7.05 42.97 12.85
CA VAL A 17 -6.02 43.73 13.57
C VAL A 17 -4.75 42.89 13.58
N LYS A 18 -3.68 43.42 12.98
CA LYS A 18 -2.36 42.79 12.94
C LYS A 18 -1.36 43.60 13.77
N SER A 19 -0.42 42.91 14.39
CA SER A 19 0.64 43.56 15.16
C SER A 19 1.72 44.08 14.21
N GLY A 20 1.95 45.39 14.24
CA GLY A 20 2.95 46.09 13.41
C GLY A 20 4.33 46.11 14.03
N ASN A 21 4.41 46.20 15.35
CA ASN A 21 5.66 46.12 16.09
C ASN A 21 5.43 45.46 17.45
N LEU A 22 6.01 44.27 17.63
CA LEU A 22 5.85 43.44 18.83
C LEU A 22 6.54 44.04 20.07
N LEU A 23 7.55 44.90 19.89
CA LEU A 23 8.30 45.52 21.00
C LEU A 23 7.62 46.77 21.54
N THR A 24 6.86 47.49 20.71
CA THR A 24 6.20 48.76 21.09
C THR A 24 4.68 48.64 21.19
N GLY A 25 4.12 47.47 20.89
CA GLY A 25 2.68 47.21 20.92
C GLY A 25 1.88 47.96 19.84
N ALA A 26 2.54 48.45 18.79
CA ALA A 26 1.85 49.18 17.72
C ALA A 26 1.00 48.22 16.87
N LEU A 27 -0.27 48.55 16.70
CA LEU A 27 -1.25 47.76 15.93
C LEU A 27 -1.59 48.49 14.63
N PHE A 28 -1.82 47.72 13.56
CA PHE A 28 -2.39 48.24 12.31
C PHE A 28 -3.61 47.42 11.90
N VAL A 29 -4.52 48.07 11.19
CA VAL A 29 -5.72 47.41 10.65
C VAL A 29 -5.39 46.96 9.23
N ASP A 30 -5.40 45.65 9.01
CA ASP A 30 -5.29 45.05 7.68
C ASP A 30 -6.69 44.71 7.15
N LEU A 31 -6.97 45.20 5.95
CA LEU A 31 -8.23 44.96 5.26
C LEU A 31 -7.97 43.88 4.20
N ASN A 32 -8.41 42.66 4.46
CA ASN A 32 -8.16 41.55 3.55
C ASN A 32 -9.43 40.77 3.23
N PHE A 33 -9.66 40.55 1.95
CA PHE A 33 -10.85 39.87 1.42
C PHE A 33 -10.65 38.36 1.48
N HIS A 34 -11.13 37.75 2.57
CA HIS A 34 -11.14 36.31 2.72
C HIS A 34 -12.41 35.75 2.05
N ARG A 35 -12.24 35.12 0.88
CA ARG A 35 -13.35 34.57 0.09
C ARG A 35 -14.10 33.45 0.85
N ASP A 36 -13.41 32.80 1.77
CA ASP A 36 -13.88 31.64 2.53
C ASP A 36 -14.80 32.04 3.71
N LEU A 37 -14.74 33.31 4.13
CA LEU A 37 -15.54 33.91 5.21
C LEU A 37 -16.67 34.80 4.67
N ALA A 38 -16.88 34.80 3.34
CA ALA A 38 -17.85 35.68 2.68
C ALA A 38 -19.31 35.36 3.07
N ASP A 39 -19.59 34.10 3.46
CA ASP A 39 -20.93 33.63 3.80
C ASP A 39 -21.31 33.87 5.28
N GLU A 40 -20.35 34.22 6.15
CA GLU A 40 -20.59 34.53 7.57
C GLU A 40 -20.78 36.03 7.85
N TYR A 41 -20.84 36.86 6.80
CA TYR A 41 -21.00 38.30 6.95
C TYR A 41 -22.37 38.67 7.54
N THR A 42 -22.39 39.12 8.79
CA THR A 42 -23.56 39.75 9.41
C THR A 42 -23.32 41.24 9.56
N ALA A 43 -24.21 42.06 9.00
CA ALA A 43 -24.14 43.51 9.14
C ALA A 43 -24.55 43.92 10.56
N GLU A 44 -23.57 44.30 11.38
CA GLU A 44 -23.80 44.74 12.75
C GLU A 44 -23.84 46.27 12.85
N GLN A 45 -24.64 46.77 13.80
CA GLN A 45 -24.67 48.18 14.17
C GLN A 45 -24.38 48.33 15.65
N PHE A 46 -23.50 49.26 15.99
CA PHE A 46 -23.21 49.65 17.36
C PHE A 46 -23.54 51.13 17.54
N SER A 47 -24.46 51.45 18.46
CA SER A 47 -24.95 52.82 18.70
C SER A 47 -25.36 53.56 17.42
N ASP A 48 -26.23 52.95 16.62
CA ASP A 48 -26.77 53.47 15.35
C ASP A 48 -25.70 53.78 14.27
N ARG A 49 -24.52 53.17 14.38
CA ARG A 49 -23.43 53.26 13.41
C ARG A 49 -23.06 51.89 12.88
N SER A 50 -22.93 51.76 11.56
CA SER A 50 -22.45 50.53 10.92
C SER A 50 -21.01 50.25 11.32
N VAL A 51 -20.76 49.05 11.83
CA VAL A 51 -19.41 48.59 12.19
C VAL A 51 -18.89 47.61 11.14
N PHE A 52 -17.57 47.59 10.95
CA PHE A 52 -16.93 46.57 10.11
C PHE A 52 -16.82 45.26 10.92
N PRO A 53 -17.15 44.11 10.33
CA PRO A 53 -16.94 42.83 11.00
C PRO A 53 -15.44 42.60 11.18
N THR A 54 -15.05 42.14 12.37
CA THR A 54 -13.67 41.83 12.72
C THR A 54 -13.48 40.34 12.85
N VAL A 55 -12.37 39.81 12.34
CA VAL A 55 -11.94 38.43 12.64
C VAL A 55 -10.71 38.45 13.54
N ALA A 56 -10.56 37.43 14.38
CA ALA A 56 -9.45 37.32 15.31
C ALA A 56 -8.10 37.36 14.56
N GLY A 57 -7.15 38.16 15.05
CA GLY A 57 -5.83 38.31 14.45
C GLY A 57 -4.97 37.05 14.54
N GLY A 58 -3.99 36.91 13.64
CA GLY A 58 -3.18 35.69 13.49
C GLY A 58 -2.43 35.21 14.74
N PHE A 59 -2.14 36.07 15.72
CA PHE A 59 -1.51 35.63 16.98
C PHE A 59 -2.46 34.84 17.88
N ALA A 60 -3.74 35.24 17.96
CA ALA A 60 -4.75 34.49 18.71
C ALA A 60 -4.97 33.10 18.10
N GLN A 61 -4.83 32.98 16.78
CA GLN A 61 -4.92 31.71 16.06
C GLN A 61 -3.73 30.78 16.34
N ILE A 62 -2.51 31.32 16.44
CA ILE A 62 -1.32 30.52 16.81
C ILE A 62 -1.46 29.94 18.22
N GLN A 63 -1.91 30.75 19.18
CA GLN A 63 -2.14 30.26 20.55
C GLN A 63 -3.16 29.12 20.58
N ALA A 64 -4.27 29.25 19.83
CA ALA A 64 -5.27 28.19 19.72
C ALA A 64 -4.71 26.91 19.09
N GLN A 65 -3.89 27.03 18.03
CA GLN A 65 -3.25 25.87 17.39
C GLN A 65 -2.23 25.18 18.30
N VAL A 66 -1.46 25.93 19.08
CA VAL A 66 -0.52 25.37 20.04
C VAL A 66 -1.26 24.60 21.14
N THR A 67 -2.35 25.16 21.68
CA THR A 67 -3.19 24.45 22.66
C THR A 67 -3.80 23.19 22.07
N ASP A 68 -4.39 23.25 20.87
CA ASP A 68 -4.97 22.07 20.20
C ASP A 68 -3.93 20.97 19.93
N LEU A 69 -2.69 21.34 19.58
CA LEU A 69 -1.60 20.38 19.42
C LEU A 69 -1.19 19.76 20.76
N LEU A 70 -1.11 20.55 21.83
CA LEU A 70 -0.80 20.05 23.17
C LEU A 70 -1.90 19.12 23.67
N ASP A 71 -3.16 19.45 23.44
CA ASP A 71 -4.30 18.61 23.80
C ASP A 71 -4.27 17.28 23.04
N LYS A 72 -4.00 17.30 21.73
CA LYS A 72 -3.84 16.08 20.91
C LYS A 72 -2.66 15.22 21.34
N LEU A 73 -1.54 15.83 21.70
CA LEU A 73 -0.36 15.10 22.16
C LEU A 73 -0.60 14.46 23.53
N ASN A 74 -1.30 15.15 24.43
CA ASN A 74 -1.72 14.61 25.73
C ASN A 74 -2.80 13.53 25.59
N ALA A 75 -3.63 13.60 24.55
CA ALA A 75 -4.70 12.64 24.26
C ALA A 75 -4.23 11.44 23.41
N LEU A 76 -2.96 11.35 23.05
CA LEU A 76 -2.45 10.23 22.25
C LEU A 76 -2.40 8.96 23.11
N GLU A 77 -3.30 8.03 22.83
CA GLU A 77 -3.32 6.71 23.47
C GLU A 77 -2.21 5.83 22.86
N VAL A 78 -1.18 5.49 23.66
CA VAL A 78 -0.01 4.72 23.21
C VAL A 78 -0.27 3.21 23.31
N GLU A 79 -1.10 2.81 24.27
CA GLU A 79 -1.53 1.44 24.54
C GLU A 79 -2.09 0.70 23.31
N PRO A 80 -3.00 1.26 22.49
CA PRO A 80 -3.51 0.56 21.31
C PRO A 80 -2.44 0.36 20.23
N LEU A 81 -1.46 1.26 20.12
CA LEU A 81 -0.33 1.09 19.19
C LEU A 81 0.56 -0.07 19.62
N LEU A 82 0.92 -0.13 20.91
CA LEU A 82 1.71 -1.23 21.46
C LEU A 82 0.98 -2.57 21.32
N THR A 83 -0.32 -2.60 21.63
CA THR A 83 -1.16 -3.79 21.47
C THR A 83 -1.25 -4.24 20.00
N GLY A 84 -1.34 -3.30 19.06
CA GLY A 84 -1.35 -3.60 17.64
C GLY A 84 -0.02 -4.16 17.13
N LEU A 85 1.11 -3.64 17.65
CA LEU A 85 2.44 -4.14 17.34
C LEU A 85 2.65 -5.55 17.89
N ASP A 86 2.27 -5.81 19.15
CA ASP A 86 2.38 -7.14 19.76
C ASP A 86 1.58 -8.19 18.98
N ARG A 87 0.33 -7.87 18.60
CA ARG A 87 -0.49 -8.76 17.76
C ARG A 87 0.12 -9.02 16.38
N ASN A 88 0.71 -8.00 15.76
CA ASN A 88 1.35 -8.16 14.46
C ASN A 88 2.63 -9.01 14.55
N LEU A 89 3.40 -8.84 15.62
CA LEU A 89 4.58 -9.68 15.90
C LEU A 89 4.16 -11.12 16.14
N GLU A 90 3.14 -11.37 16.96
CA GLU A 90 2.60 -12.71 17.22
C GLU A 90 2.08 -13.38 15.93
N ALA A 91 1.33 -12.65 15.11
CA ALA A 91 0.86 -13.15 13.82
C ALA A 91 2.03 -13.47 12.87
N SER A 92 3.05 -12.60 12.83
CA SER A 92 4.25 -12.82 12.03
C SER A 92 5.03 -14.05 12.51
N GLU A 93 5.16 -14.25 13.81
CA GLU A 93 5.80 -15.44 14.39
C GLU A 93 5.03 -16.72 14.05
N SER A 94 3.69 -16.69 14.13
CA SER A 94 2.84 -17.84 13.74
C SER A 94 3.06 -18.23 12.28
N VAL A 95 3.01 -17.25 11.37
CA VAL A 95 3.23 -17.48 9.94
C VAL A 95 4.63 -18.04 9.68
N LEU A 96 5.66 -17.51 10.35
CA LEU A 96 7.02 -18.02 10.21
C LEU A 96 7.15 -19.47 10.72
N ASN A 97 6.41 -19.85 11.76
CA ASN A 97 6.39 -21.22 12.27
C ASN A 97 5.68 -22.18 11.31
N GLU A 98 4.51 -21.79 10.78
CA GLU A 98 3.81 -22.57 9.75
C GLU A 98 4.66 -22.77 8.50
N ILE A 99 5.36 -21.72 8.04
CA ILE A 99 6.28 -21.82 6.89
C ILE A 99 7.41 -22.82 7.18
N ARG A 100 7.96 -22.85 8.40
CA ARG A 100 9.00 -23.82 8.79
C ARG A 100 8.45 -25.24 8.79
N GLU A 101 7.24 -25.45 9.29
CA GLU A 101 6.59 -26.76 9.32
C GLU A 101 6.29 -27.28 7.90
N VAL A 102 5.75 -26.41 7.03
CA VAL A 102 5.54 -26.73 5.61
C VAL A 102 6.86 -27.04 4.92
N SER A 103 7.90 -26.23 5.15
CA SER A 103 9.23 -26.46 4.57
C SER A 103 9.83 -27.78 5.04
N SER A 104 9.67 -28.13 6.31
CA SER A 104 10.10 -29.42 6.86
C SER A 104 9.33 -30.59 6.23
N SER A 105 8.01 -30.44 6.06
CA SER A 105 7.17 -31.46 5.45
C SER A 105 7.52 -31.69 3.98
N ILE A 106 7.77 -30.62 3.22
CA ILE A 106 8.26 -30.70 1.84
C ILE A 106 9.62 -31.39 1.81
N ASN A 107 10.55 -30.99 2.68
CA ASN A 107 11.87 -31.60 2.74
C ASN A 107 11.78 -33.10 3.07
N GLN A 108 10.90 -33.50 3.99
CA GLN A 108 10.67 -34.90 4.32
C GLN A 108 10.11 -35.68 3.12
N LEU A 109 9.13 -35.11 2.39
CA LEU A 109 8.56 -35.72 1.20
C LEU A 109 9.60 -35.87 0.08
N LEU A 110 10.45 -34.86 -0.13
CA LEU A 110 11.53 -34.89 -1.15
C LEU A 110 12.66 -35.85 -0.79
N ASN A 111 12.90 -36.10 0.51
CA ASN A 111 13.86 -37.08 1.00
C ASN A 111 13.26 -38.47 1.18
N ASP A 112 11.95 -38.64 0.94
CA ASP A 112 11.31 -39.96 0.98
C ASP A 112 11.87 -40.83 -0.16
N PRO A 113 12.42 -42.02 0.15
CA PRO A 113 12.90 -42.96 -0.85
C PRO A 113 11.87 -43.31 -1.92
N GLU A 114 10.57 -43.35 -1.60
CA GLU A 114 9.52 -43.62 -2.59
C GLU A 114 9.39 -42.45 -3.58
N THR A 115 9.38 -41.21 -3.10
CA THR A 115 9.35 -40.02 -3.96
C THR A 115 10.58 -39.92 -4.85
N GLN A 116 11.77 -40.21 -4.31
CA GLN A 116 13.01 -40.24 -5.07
C GLN A 116 13.04 -41.39 -6.07
N ALA A 117 12.51 -42.55 -5.71
CA ALA A 117 12.40 -43.70 -6.60
C ALA A 117 11.46 -43.41 -7.77
N ILE A 118 10.35 -42.69 -7.56
CA ILE A 118 9.48 -42.25 -8.65
C ILE A 118 10.26 -41.37 -9.62
N GLY A 119 10.94 -40.33 -9.12
CA GLY A 119 11.75 -39.42 -9.96
C GLY A 119 12.88 -40.12 -10.72
N GLY A 120 13.60 -41.02 -10.06
CA GLY A 120 14.74 -41.74 -10.64
C GLY A 120 14.35 -42.85 -11.61
N ASN A 121 13.25 -43.57 -11.34
CA ASN A 121 12.85 -44.74 -12.14
C ASN A 121 11.91 -44.39 -13.29
N LEU A 122 11.33 -43.19 -13.34
CA LEU A 122 10.42 -42.75 -14.41
C LEU A 122 11.00 -42.97 -15.81
N ASN A 123 12.27 -42.61 -16.04
CA ASN A 123 12.93 -42.84 -17.33
C ASN A 123 13.01 -44.33 -17.68
N GLY A 124 13.37 -45.18 -16.71
CA GLY A 124 13.45 -46.62 -16.89
C GLY A 124 12.08 -47.24 -17.17
N THR A 125 11.04 -46.81 -16.45
CA THR A 125 9.66 -47.27 -16.67
C THR A 125 9.16 -46.88 -18.06
N LEU A 126 9.49 -45.68 -18.56
CA LEU A 126 9.13 -45.24 -19.91
C LEU A 126 9.88 -46.00 -21.00
N GLU A 127 11.14 -46.33 -20.77
CA GLU A 127 11.96 -47.10 -21.69
C GLU A 127 11.47 -48.55 -21.79
N GLU A 128 11.11 -49.15 -20.66
CA GLU A 128 10.52 -50.49 -20.56
C GLU A 128 9.11 -50.54 -21.19
N LEU A 129 8.30 -49.51 -20.99
CA LEU A 129 7.01 -49.34 -21.69
C LEU A 129 7.21 -49.25 -23.19
N ARG A 130 8.16 -48.44 -23.67
CA ARG A 130 8.47 -48.30 -25.10
C ARG A 130 8.95 -49.61 -25.71
N SER A 131 9.76 -50.38 -24.98
CA SER A 131 10.20 -51.72 -25.39
C SER A 131 9.02 -52.69 -25.49
N THR A 132 8.11 -52.67 -24.51
CA THR A 132 6.89 -53.50 -24.51
C THR A 132 5.98 -53.16 -25.69
N LEU A 133 5.85 -51.87 -26.02
CA LEU A 133 5.05 -51.39 -27.16
C LEU A 133 5.64 -51.82 -28.52
N GLN A 134 6.95 -52.00 -28.66
CA GLN A 134 7.55 -52.52 -29.90
C GLN A 134 7.11 -53.94 -30.24
N GLY A 135 6.64 -54.71 -29.25
CA GLY A 135 6.04 -56.02 -29.45
C GLY A 135 4.60 -55.98 -29.97
N LEU A 136 3.96 -54.81 -30.02
CA LEU A 136 2.59 -54.62 -30.51
C LEU A 136 2.58 -54.13 -31.96
N SER A 137 1.52 -54.45 -32.71
CA SER A 137 1.37 -53.99 -34.09
C SER A 137 1.26 -52.46 -34.16
N PRO A 138 2.09 -51.78 -34.98
CA PRO A 138 2.04 -50.33 -35.20
C PRO A 138 0.69 -49.84 -35.76
N SER A 139 -0.10 -50.73 -36.34
CA SER A 139 -1.41 -50.42 -36.92
C SER A 139 -2.58 -50.49 -35.94
N SER A 140 -2.33 -50.87 -34.68
CA SER A 140 -3.39 -50.94 -33.68
C SER A 140 -3.73 -49.54 -33.13
N PRO A 141 -5.02 -49.21 -32.95
CA PRO A 141 -5.44 -47.94 -32.33
C PRO A 141 -4.81 -47.74 -30.94
N ALA A 142 -4.71 -48.81 -30.16
CA ALA A 142 -4.09 -48.79 -28.84
C ALA A 142 -2.61 -48.39 -28.87
N TYR A 143 -1.84 -48.84 -29.88
CA TYR A 143 -0.43 -48.46 -30.03
C TYR A 143 -0.26 -46.96 -30.28
N GLN A 144 -1.14 -46.37 -31.11
CA GLN A 144 -1.11 -44.94 -31.43
C GLN A 144 -1.47 -44.07 -30.22
N GLU A 145 -2.47 -44.48 -29.44
CA GLU A 145 -2.87 -43.79 -28.22
C GLU A 145 -1.77 -43.83 -27.14
N LEU A 146 -1.17 -45.00 -26.90
CA LEU A 146 -0.08 -45.16 -25.94
C LEU A 146 1.19 -44.38 -26.34
N THR A 147 1.54 -44.39 -27.63
CA THR A 147 2.67 -43.59 -28.13
C THR A 147 2.43 -42.10 -27.92
N THR A 148 1.20 -41.64 -28.21
CA THR A 148 0.80 -40.25 -27.97
C THR A 148 0.86 -39.86 -26.49
N ALA A 149 0.46 -40.77 -25.59
CA ALA A 149 0.52 -40.54 -24.14
C ALA A 149 1.97 -40.41 -23.65
N ILE A 150 2.87 -41.28 -24.11
CA ILE A 150 4.31 -41.24 -23.78
C ILE A 150 4.94 -39.93 -24.28
N GLU A 151 4.63 -39.49 -25.50
CA GLU A 151 5.15 -38.23 -26.04
C GLU A 151 4.67 -36.99 -25.27
N ARG A 152 3.44 -37.02 -24.73
CA ARG A 152 2.91 -35.94 -23.89
C ARG A 152 3.60 -35.92 -22.52
N LEU A 153 3.82 -37.09 -21.94
CA LEU A 153 4.54 -37.22 -20.67
C LEU A 153 6.00 -36.78 -20.80
N ASP A 154 6.68 -37.14 -21.89
CA ASP A 154 8.06 -36.73 -22.18
C ASP A 154 8.19 -35.21 -22.42
N ARG A 155 7.13 -34.55 -22.93
CA ARG A 155 7.05 -33.08 -22.99
C ARG A 155 6.87 -32.46 -21.60
N LEU A 156 5.92 -32.97 -20.81
CA LEU A 156 5.71 -32.50 -19.43
C LEU A 156 6.96 -32.64 -18.57
N MET A 157 7.70 -33.75 -18.66
CA MET A 157 8.95 -33.91 -17.89
C MET A 157 10.02 -32.90 -18.31
N ARG A 158 10.11 -32.57 -19.60
CA ARG A 158 11.02 -31.51 -20.10
C ARG A 158 10.60 -30.12 -19.63
N ASP A 159 9.29 -29.86 -19.55
CA ASP A 159 8.75 -28.59 -19.07
C ASP A 159 8.87 -28.42 -17.55
N LEU A 160 8.91 -29.51 -16.77
CA LEU A 160 9.11 -29.49 -15.32
C LEU A 160 10.59 -29.48 -14.89
N GLN A 161 11.50 -29.85 -15.80
CA GLN A 161 12.95 -29.86 -15.57
C GLN A 161 13.58 -28.52 -15.11
N PRO A 162 13.11 -27.35 -15.57
CA PRO A 162 13.57 -26.05 -15.08
C PRO A 162 13.16 -25.80 -13.63
N LEU A 163 11.97 -26.25 -13.22
CA LEU A 163 11.42 -25.99 -11.88
C LEU A 163 12.17 -26.76 -10.79
N THR A 164 12.62 -27.99 -11.09
CA THR A 164 13.46 -28.76 -10.16
C THR A 164 14.84 -28.13 -9.98
N ARG A 165 15.43 -27.56 -11.05
CA ARG A 165 16.69 -26.79 -10.95
C ARG A 165 16.52 -25.51 -10.14
N THR A 166 15.48 -24.71 -10.42
CA THR A 166 15.23 -23.46 -9.68
C THR A 166 14.94 -23.71 -8.20
N LEU A 167 14.18 -24.76 -7.86
CA LEU A 167 13.88 -25.14 -6.47
C LEU A 167 15.13 -25.65 -5.73
N ASN A 168 15.97 -26.45 -6.41
CA ASN A 168 17.21 -26.99 -5.84
C ASN A 168 18.28 -25.92 -5.63
N ASP A 169 18.41 -24.98 -6.57
CA ASP A 169 19.48 -23.99 -6.57
C ASP A 169 19.10 -22.72 -5.80
N ASN A 170 17.82 -22.34 -5.72
CA ASN A 170 17.34 -21.20 -4.92
C ASN A 170 15.85 -21.32 -4.53
N PRO A 171 15.52 -22.01 -3.41
CA PRO A 171 14.13 -22.13 -2.95
C PRO A 171 13.49 -20.78 -2.56
N ARG A 172 14.30 -19.75 -2.34
CA ARG A 172 13.84 -18.37 -2.07
C ARG A 172 13.19 -17.72 -3.28
N ALA A 173 13.47 -18.18 -4.51
CA ALA A 173 12.91 -17.60 -5.73
C ALA A 173 11.36 -17.61 -5.74
N LEU A 174 10.73 -18.66 -5.20
CA LEU A 174 9.26 -18.77 -5.13
C LEU A 174 8.59 -17.70 -4.25
N LEU A 175 9.33 -17.11 -3.31
CA LEU A 175 8.84 -16.05 -2.42
C LEU A 175 9.13 -14.65 -2.97
N PHE A 176 10.04 -14.53 -3.95
CA PHE A 176 10.61 -13.25 -4.38
C PHE A 176 10.63 -13.04 -5.89
N ASP A 177 9.92 -13.85 -6.69
CA ASP A 177 9.94 -13.84 -8.16
C ASP A 177 9.33 -12.58 -8.83
N ASN A 178 9.25 -11.46 -8.11
CA ASN A 178 8.75 -10.18 -8.62
C ASN A 178 9.69 -8.99 -8.36
N LEU A 179 10.95 -9.23 -7.95
CA LEU A 179 11.93 -8.15 -7.74
C LEU A 179 12.76 -7.81 -8.99
N ASP A 180 12.60 -8.54 -10.10
CA ASP A 180 13.10 -8.13 -11.43
C ASP A 180 12.15 -7.15 -12.15
N ALA A 181 11.21 -6.53 -11.43
CA ALA A 181 10.62 -5.29 -11.89
C ALA A 181 11.71 -4.21 -11.82
N GLN A 182 12.35 -3.93 -12.97
CA GLN A 182 13.30 -2.84 -13.15
C GLN A 182 12.82 -1.60 -12.38
N ASP A 183 13.62 -1.14 -11.41
CA ASP A 183 13.35 0.05 -10.61
C ASP A 183 13.02 1.22 -11.57
N PRO A 184 11.80 1.78 -11.54
CA PRO A 184 11.41 2.81 -12.49
C PRO A 184 12.24 4.07 -12.24
N ILE A 185 13.21 4.33 -13.13
CA ILE A 185 14.03 5.54 -13.08
C ILE A 185 13.09 6.76 -13.20
N PRO A 186 13.01 7.64 -12.18
CA PRO A 186 12.12 8.78 -12.22
C PRO A 186 12.56 9.75 -13.32
N ARG A 187 11.61 10.16 -14.17
CA ARG A 187 11.86 11.19 -15.18
C ARG A 187 12.06 12.53 -14.48
N ALA A 188 13.20 13.17 -14.76
CA ALA A 188 13.47 14.51 -14.27
C ALA A 188 12.37 15.51 -14.72
N PRO A 189 12.00 16.48 -13.87
CA PRO A 189 11.12 17.57 -14.27
C PRO A 189 11.71 18.27 -15.49
N ARG A 190 10.89 18.50 -16.52
CA ARG A 190 11.26 19.37 -17.62
C ARG A 190 11.01 20.81 -17.17
N ASP A 191 12.06 21.62 -17.22
CA ASP A 191 11.99 23.08 -17.06
C ASP A 191 11.05 23.74 -18.09
#